data_AF-A0A523YQH6-F1
#
_entry.id   AF-A0A523YQH6-F1
#
_cell.length_a   1.000
_cell.length_b   1.000
_cell.length_c   1.000
_cell.angle_alpha   90.00
_cell.angle_beta   90.00
_cell.angle_gamma   90.00
#
_symmetry.space_group_name_H-M   'P 1'
#
loop_
_entity.id
_entity.type
_entity.pdbx_description
1 polymer ?
#
loop_
_entity_poly.entity_id
_entity_poly.type
_entity_poly.pdbx_seq_one_letter_code
_entity_poly.pdbx_strand_id
1 'polypeptide(L)'
;MRPEDLITYCGFYGGTCARWHEYAAFRDLAATLAEWLDAQGYQYWMPTEVKEFDYTEFRKALDFFSKKDTWLVCSKCCKGGDAWSDCPIRKCCKERKIDLCFECSEFPCDIVKGGTKMIERAEEYKKLGKDEWL
;
A
#
# COMPACT_ATOMS: atom_id res chain seq x y z
N MET A 1 -10.41 -2.85 12.38
CA MET A 1 -10.71 -1.41 12.19
C MET A 1 -12.02 -1.30 11.45
N ARG A 2 -12.77 -0.22 11.61
CA ARG A 2 -13.97 -0.01 10.78
C ARG A 2 -13.53 0.49 9.39
N PRO A 3 -14.33 0.30 8.32
CA PRO A 3 -13.98 0.75 6.97
C PRO A 3 -13.57 2.23 6.92
N GLU A 4 -14.27 3.10 7.62
CA GLU A 4 -13.96 4.53 7.69
C GLU A 4 -12.58 4.85 8.30
N ASP A 5 -12.07 3.99 9.19
CA ASP A 5 -10.74 4.17 9.80
C ASP A 5 -9.61 3.87 8.79
N LEU A 6 -9.94 3.21 7.66
CA LEU A 6 -9.00 2.88 6.59
C LEU A 6 -8.84 3.98 5.54
N ILE A 7 -9.65 5.05 5.59
CA ILE A 7 -9.47 6.20 4.71
C ILE A 7 -8.21 6.95 5.12
N THR A 8 -7.22 7.00 4.23
CA THR A 8 -5.94 7.66 4.46
C THR A 8 -6.05 9.19 4.32
N TYR A 9 -5.04 9.94 4.79
CA TYR A 9 -5.05 11.41 4.67
C TYR A 9 -5.17 11.92 3.22
N CYS A 10 -4.69 11.16 2.23
CA CYS A 10 -4.82 11.53 0.81
C CYS A 10 -6.12 11.03 0.17
N GLY A 11 -7.06 10.51 0.98
CA GLY A 11 -8.33 9.95 0.53
C GLY A 11 -8.23 8.56 -0.09
N PHE A 12 -7.08 7.91 -0.13
CA PHE A 12 -6.99 6.52 -0.59
C PHE A 12 -7.60 5.57 0.46
N TYR A 13 -8.27 4.49 0.03
CA TYR A 13 -8.80 3.47 0.92
C TYR A 13 -7.75 2.39 1.22
N GLY A 14 -7.22 2.36 2.43
CA GLY A 14 -6.13 1.47 2.83
C GLY A 14 -6.45 -0.02 2.73
N GLY A 15 -7.73 -0.42 2.79
CA GLY A 15 -8.14 -1.82 2.68
C GLY A 15 -7.85 -2.46 1.31
N THR A 16 -7.64 -1.65 0.26
CA THR A 16 -7.23 -2.14 -1.07
C THR A 16 -5.71 -2.20 -1.26
N CYS A 17 -4.93 -1.77 -0.26
CA CYS A 17 -3.48 -1.82 -0.33
C CYS A 17 -2.98 -3.27 -0.19
N ALA A 18 -2.06 -3.69 -1.05
CA ALA A 18 -1.42 -5.01 -0.98
C ALA A 18 -0.71 -5.29 0.37
N ARG A 19 -0.35 -4.24 1.12
CA ARG A 19 0.25 -4.36 2.45
C ARG A 19 -0.77 -4.58 3.56
N TRP A 20 -2.07 -4.32 3.32
CA TRP A 20 -3.10 -4.41 4.35
C TRP A 20 -3.16 -5.84 4.90
N HIS A 21 -3.16 -5.99 6.22
CA HIS A 21 -3.05 -7.31 6.85
C HIS A 21 -4.23 -8.24 6.53
N GLU A 22 -5.44 -7.70 6.30
CA GLU A 22 -6.60 -8.49 5.88
C GLU A 22 -6.62 -8.74 4.35
N TYR A 23 -5.79 -8.04 3.57
CA TYR A 23 -5.64 -8.27 2.14
C TYR A 23 -4.56 -9.33 1.88
N ALA A 24 -4.95 -10.61 1.81
CA ALA A 24 -4.02 -11.73 1.69
C ALA A 24 -3.49 -11.98 0.27
N ALA A 25 -4.22 -11.56 -0.77
CA ALA A 25 -3.95 -11.95 -2.16
C ALA A 25 -2.49 -11.73 -2.61
N PHE A 26 -1.86 -10.62 -2.22
CA PHE A 26 -0.44 -10.38 -2.54
C PHE A 26 0.50 -11.41 -1.92
N ARG A 27 0.27 -11.77 -0.65
CA ARG A 27 1.10 -12.74 0.08
C ARG A 27 0.87 -14.15 -0.44
N ASP A 28 -0.39 -14.48 -0.72
CA ASP A 28 -0.77 -15.79 -1.27
C ASP A 28 -0.17 -16.00 -2.67
N LEU A 29 -0.13 -14.95 -3.50
CA LEU A 29 0.53 -14.99 -4.81
C LEU A 29 2.05 -15.18 -4.67
N ALA A 30 2.69 -14.50 -3.72
CA ALA A 30 4.12 -14.68 -3.47
C ALA A 30 4.45 -16.11 -2.99
N ALA A 31 3.63 -16.66 -2.08
CA ALA A 31 3.74 -18.04 -1.60
C ALA A 31 3.56 -19.04 -2.75
N THR A 32 2.49 -18.86 -3.54
CA THR A 32 2.16 -19.75 -4.67
C THR A 32 3.28 -19.74 -5.70
N LEU A 33 3.83 -18.57 -6.05
CA LEU A 33 4.95 -18.49 -6.99
C LEU A 33 6.20 -19.18 -6.43
N ALA A 34 6.54 -18.95 -5.16
CA ALA A 34 7.66 -19.62 -4.51
C ALA A 34 7.54 -21.15 -4.56
N GLU A 35 6.37 -21.68 -4.18
CA GLU A 35 6.09 -23.12 -4.23
C GLU A 35 6.16 -23.67 -5.65
N TRP A 36 5.63 -22.95 -6.64
CA TRP A 36 5.69 -23.35 -8.03
C TRP A 36 7.13 -23.46 -8.55
N LEU A 37 7.97 -22.46 -8.28
CA LEU A 37 9.38 -22.47 -8.71
C LEU A 37 10.14 -23.63 -8.05
N ASP A 38 9.90 -23.87 -6.76
CA ASP A 38 10.52 -24.98 -6.03
C ASP A 38 10.08 -26.34 -6.59
N ALA A 39 8.80 -26.49 -6.95
CA ALA A 39 8.25 -27.70 -7.55
C ALA A 39 8.79 -27.98 -8.95
N GLN A 40 9.17 -26.94 -9.71
CA GLN A 40 9.82 -27.07 -11.01
C GLN A 40 11.35 -27.29 -10.91
N GLY A 41 11.91 -27.30 -9.69
CA GLY A 41 13.33 -27.54 -9.47
C GLY A 41 14.23 -26.36 -9.86
N TYR A 42 13.68 -25.15 -9.95
CA TYR A 42 14.41 -23.96 -10.41
C TYR A 42 15.59 -23.61 -9.49
N GLN A 43 15.47 -23.92 -8.20
CA GLN A 43 16.53 -23.83 -7.20
C GLN A 43 17.81 -24.59 -7.56
N TYR A 44 17.75 -25.61 -8.42
CA TYR A 44 18.92 -26.42 -8.77
C TYR A 44 19.76 -25.87 -9.90
N TRP A 45 19.18 -25.04 -10.78
CA TRP A 45 19.84 -24.61 -12.01
C TRP A 45 19.77 -23.09 -12.23
N MET A 46 18.67 -22.42 -11.84
CA MET A 46 18.59 -20.97 -12.02
C MET A 46 19.73 -20.20 -11.34
N PRO A 47 20.23 -20.55 -10.14
CA PRO A 47 21.37 -19.86 -9.53
C PRO A 47 22.63 -19.79 -10.40
N THR A 48 22.83 -20.74 -11.33
CA THR A 48 23.99 -20.77 -12.23
C THR A 48 23.67 -20.30 -13.64
N GLU A 49 22.44 -20.53 -14.10
CA GLU A 49 22.05 -20.27 -15.49
C GLU A 49 21.51 -18.86 -15.72
N VAL A 50 20.80 -18.26 -14.76
CA VAL A 50 20.22 -16.92 -14.93
C VAL A 50 21.28 -15.85 -14.67
N LYS A 51 21.35 -14.84 -15.55
CA LYS A 51 22.36 -13.77 -15.47
C LYS A 51 21.75 -12.39 -15.25
N GLU A 52 20.45 -12.27 -15.45
CA GLU A 52 19.67 -11.05 -15.37
C GLU A 52 19.40 -10.63 -13.92
N PHE A 53 19.38 -11.58 -12.98
CA PHE A 53 19.17 -11.34 -11.55
C PHE A 53 19.75 -12.46 -10.69
N ASP A 54 19.86 -12.23 -9.39
CA ASP A 54 20.23 -13.27 -8.43
C ASP A 54 18.98 -14.09 -8.05
N TYR A 55 18.90 -15.33 -8.52
CA TYR A 55 17.78 -16.22 -8.18
C TYR A 55 17.65 -16.48 -6.68
N THR A 56 18.77 -16.61 -5.98
CA THR A 56 18.77 -16.92 -4.54
C THR A 56 18.17 -15.75 -3.77
N GLU A 57 18.55 -14.52 -4.09
CA GLU A 57 17.97 -13.33 -3.49
C GLU A 57 16.51 -13.12 -3.91
N PHE A 58 16.16 -13.42 -5.16
CA PHE A 58 14.77 -13.39 -5.61
C PHE A 58 13.89 -14.37 -4.82
N ARG A 59 14.34 -15.62 -4.62
CA ARG A 59 13.61 -16.64 -3.86
C ARG A 59 13.45 -16.24 -2.39
N LYS A 60 14.47 -15.60 -1.78
CA LYS A 60 14.38 -15.00 -0.44
C LYS A 60 13.36 -13.86 -0.39
N ALA A 61 13.27 -13.04 -1.43
CA ALA A 61 12.28 -11.97 -1.50
C ALA A 61 10.84 -12.53 -1.54
N LEU A 62 10.59 -13.60 -2.30
CA LEU A 62 9.28 -14.27 -2.32
C LEU A 62 8.91 -14.84 -0.93
N ASP A 63 9.86 -15.45 -0.23
CA ASP A 63 9.65 -15.91 1.15
C ASP A 63 9.29 -14.73 2.07
N PHE A 64 10.03 -13.61 1.99
CA PHE A 64 9.72 -12.40 2.74
C PHE A 64 8.32 -11.85 2.43
N PHE A 65 7.92 -11.78 1.16
CA PHE A 65 6.61 -11.26 0.75
C PHE A 65 5.44 -12.17 1.15
N SER A 66 5.67 -13.48 1.28
CA SER A 66 4.64 -14.45 1.69
C SER A 66 4.28 -14.38 3.17
N LYS A 67 5.19 -13.87 4.02
CA LYS A 67 5.03 -13.88 5.48
C LYS A 67 4.05 -12.82 5.97
N LYS A 68 3.22 -13.22 6.93
CA LYS A 68 2.21 -12.36 7.59
C LYS A 68 2.77 -11.48 8.71
N ASP A 69 3.96 -11.79 9.18
CA ASP A 69 4.63 -11.23 10.37
C ASP A 69 5.88 -10.43 9.99
N THR A 70 5.82 -9.69 8.89
CA THR A 70 6.90 -8.80 8.46
C THR A 70 6.55 -7.33 8.65
N TRP A 71 7.56 -6.46 8.68
CA TRP A 71 7.37 -5.00 8.74
C TRP A 71 6.57 -4.46 7.54
N LEU A 72 6.53 -5.20 6.42
CA LEU A 72 5.77 -4.82 5.25
C LEU A 72 4.27 -4.89 5.52
N VAL A 73 3.82 -5.82 6.35
CA VAL A 73 2.40 -6.01 6.67
C VAL A 73 1.89 -4.85 7.53
N CYS A 74 0.89 -4.15 7.02
CA CYS A 74 0.27 -2.98 7.61
C CYS A 74 -0.96 -3.38 8.43
N SER A 75 -0.92 -3.07 9.73
CA SER A 75 -1.94 -3.43 10.72
C SER A 75 -2.77 -2.23 11.18
N LYS A 76 -2.20 -1.01 11.11
CA LYS A 76 -2.82 0.22 11.63
C LYS A 76 -3.22 1.23 10.56
N CYS A 77 -2.95 0.95 9.29
CA CYS A 77 -3.20 1.87 8.18
C CYS A 77 -2.49 3.24 8.36
N CYS A 78 -2.75 4.19 7.47
CA CYS A 78 -2.06 5.48 7.41
C CYS A 78 -2.26 6.34 8.66
N LYS A 79 -3.50 6.48 9.10
CA LYS A 79 -3.85 7.30 10.26
C LYS A 79 -3.43 6.63 11.58
N GLY A 80 -3.42 5.29 11.64
CA GLY A 80 -3.01 4.55 12.83
C GLY A 80 -1.50 4.31 12.97
N GLY A 81 -0.67 4.65 11.96
CA GLY A 81 0.78 4.77 12.17
C GLY A 81 1.68 4.10 11.15
N ASP A 82 1.19 3.10 10.42
CA ASP A 82 2.00 2.14 9.64
C ASP A 82 2.35 2.64 8.22
N ALA A 83 1.79 3.78 7.80
CA ALA A 83 2.23 4.45 6.57
C ALA A 83 3.56 5.17 6.76
N TRP A 84 4.15 5.56 5.62
CA TRP A 84 5.39 6.34 5.58
C TRP A 84 5.37 7.51 6.58
N SER A 85 6.33 7.49 7.51
CA SER A 85 6.48 8.48 8.59
C SER A 85 6.64 9.90 8.06
N ASP A 86 7.34 10.04 6.93
CA ASP A 86 7.72 11.34 6.37
C ASP A 86 6.80 11.85 5.27
N CYS A 87 5.64 11.21 5.10
CA CYS A 87 4.64 11.66 4.13
C CYS A 87 4.25 13.14 4.38
N PRO A 88 4.46 14.04 3.39
CA PRO A 88 4.19 15.47 3.57
C PRO A 88 2.70 15.76 3.75
N ILE A 89 1.82 15.00 3.08
CA ILE A 89 0.36 15.12 3.22
C ILE A 89 -0.06 14.78 4.66
N ARG A 90 0.48 13.71 5.24
CA ARG A 90 0.21 13.31 6.63
C ARG A 90 0.64 14.39 7.62
N LYS A 91 1.85 14.93 7.45
CA LYS A 91 2.37 16.01 8.30
C LYS A 91 1.48 17.25 8.21
N CYS A 92 1.15 17.69 7.00
CA CYS A 92 0.27 18.83 6.75
C CYS A 92 -1.13 18.64 7.34
N CYS A 93 -1.77 17.48 7.16
CA CYS A 93 -3.10 17.21 7.72
C CYS A 93 -3.09 17.23 9.25
N LYS A 94 -2.06 16.66 9.88
CA LYS A 94 -1.89 16.71 11.35
C LYS A 94 -1.70 18.14 11.87
N GLU A 95 -0.85 18.92 11.21
CA GLU A 95 -0.59 20.32 11.58
C GLU A 95 -1.86 21.17 11.46
N ARG A 96 -2.60 21.01 10.36
CA ARG A 96 -3.86 21.72 10.09
C ARG A 96 -5.08 21.13 10.81
N LYS A 97 -4.91 20.01 11.51
CA LYS A 97 -5.98 19.27 12.22
C LYS A 97 -7.18 18.91 11.32
N ILE A 98 -6.90 18.51 10.09
CA ILE A 98 -7.89 18.01 9.12
C ILE A 98 -7.72 16.50 8.92
N ASP A 99 -8.80 15.80 8.60
CA ASP A 99 -8.78 14.35 8.47
C ASP A 99 -8.48 13.90 7.03
N LEU A 100 -8.92 14.70 6.06
CA LEU A 100 -8.68 14.48 4.63
C LEU A 100 -8.03 15.72 4.01
N CYS A 101 -6.98 15.50 3.21
CA CYS A 101 -6.21 16.59 2.61
C CYS A 101 -7.07 17.55 1.77
N PHE A 102 -8.14 17.05 1.15
CA PHE A 102 -9.03 17.83 0.29
C PHE A 102 -10.14 18.58 1.04
N GLU A 103 -10.18 18.48 2.37
CA GLU A 103 -10.93 19.39 3.26
C GLU A 103 -10.17 20.70 3.47
N CYS A 104 -8.87 20.74 3.13
CA CYS A 104 -8.08 21.97 3.18
C CYS A 104 -8.62 22.99 2.18
N SER A 105 -8.78 24.24 2.61
CA SER A 105 -9.22 25.36 1.77
C SER A 105 -8.25 25.70 0.64
N GLU A 106 -6.98 25.32 0.78
CA GLU A 106 -5.94 25.51 -0.24
C GLU A 106 -5.86 24.33 -1.22
N PHE A 107 -6.69 23.30 -1.07
CA PHE A 107 -6.66 22.16 -1.97
C PHE A 107 -7.27 22.50 -3.34
N PRO A 108 -6.59 22.21 -4.47
CA PRO A 108 -5.27 21.59 -4.58
C PRO A 108 -4.12 22.60 -4.42
N CYS A 109 -3.15 22.30 -3.54
CA CYS A 109 -1.96 23.13 -3.30
C CYS A 109 -0.69 22.52 -3.91
N ASP A 110 0.45 23.19 -3.76
CA ASP A 110 1.75 22.76 -4.30
C ASP A 110 2.20 21.36 -3.88
N ILE A 111 1.78 20.89 -2.70
CA ILE A 111 2.10 19.54 -2.20
C ILE A 111 1.45 18.45 -3.07
N VAL A 112 0.27 18.73 -3.63
CA VAL A 112 -0.61 17.72 -4.26
C VAL A 112 -0.99 18.01 -5.70
N LYS A 113 -0.67 19.19 -6.25
CA LYS A 113 -1.04 19.61 -7.61
C LYS A 113 -0.51 18.68 -8.72
N GLY A 114 0.58 17.95 -8.46
CA GLY A 114 1.12 16.95 -9.39
C GLY A 114 0.41 15.58 -9.36
N GLY A 115 -0.50 15.36 -8.41
CA GLY A 115 -1.18 14.09 -8.20
C GLY A 115 -2.59 14.07 -8.78
N THR A 116 -2.73 13.97 -10.10
CA THR A 116 -4.04 14.00 -10.79
C THR A 116 -5.05 13.00 -10.21
N LYS A 117 -4.64 11.74 -10.01
CA LYS A 117 -5.49 10.69 -9.39
C LYS A 117 -5.97 11.04 -7.98
N MET A 118 -5.23 11.84 -7.23
CA MET A 118 -5.66 12.29 -5.90
C MET A 118 -6.73 13.37 -6.02
N ILE A 119 -6.60 14.27 -7.00
CA ILE A 119 -7.57 15.32 -7.28
C ILE A 119 -8.89 14.70 -7.77
N GLU A 120 -8.83 13.78 -8.74
CA GLU A 120 -10.00 13.03 -9.23
C GLU A 120 -10.75 12.32 -8.09
N ARG A 121 -10.00 11.61 -7.22
CA ARG A 121 -10.59 10.93 -6.05
C ARG A 121 -11.24 11.91 -5.07
N ALA A 122 -10.63 13.08 -4.88
CA ALA A 122 -11.20 14.11 -4.02
C ALA A 122 -12.52 14.64 -4.57
N GLU A 123 -12.62 14.83 -5.89
CA GLU A 123 -13.86 15.23 -6.57
C GLU A 123 -14.94 14.16 -6.45
N GLU A 124 -14.58 12.90 -6.67
CA GLU A 124 -15.46 11.75 -6.50
C GLU A 124 -15.99 11.65 -5.06
N TYR A 125 -15.10 11.71 -4.06
CA TYR A 125 -15.48 11.71 -2.65
C TYR A 125 -16.43 12.85 -2.29
N LYS A 126 -16.15 14.08 -2.78
CA LYS A 126 -17.00 15.25 -2.54
C LYS A 126 -18.38 15.09 -3.18
N LYS A 127 -18.48 14.41 -4.32
CA LYS A 127 -19.73 14.16 -5.03
C LYS A 127 -20.58 13.06 -4.38
N LEU A 128 -19.96 11.95 -3.98
CA LEU A 128 -20.65 10.79 -3.42
C LEU A 128 -20.96 10.96 -1.93
N GLY A 129 -20.10 11.69 -1.22
CA GLY A 129 -20.06 11.66 0.24
C GLY A 129 -19.37 10.39 0.75
N LYS A 130 -19.02 10.40 2.04
CA LYS A 130 -18.20 9.35 2.66
C LYS A 130 -18.79 7.95 2.52
N ASP A 131 -20.09 7.81 2.77
CA ASP A 131 -20.72 6.50 2.94
C ASP A 131 -20.88 5.77 1.59
N GLU A 132 -21.18 6.49 0.52
CA GLU A 132 -21.27 5.93 -0.84
C GLU A 132 -19.88 5.75 -1.49
N TRP A 133 -18.89 6.51 -1.03
CA TRP A 133 -17.51 6.38 -1.52
C TRP A 133 -16.78 5.15 -0.96
N LEU A 134 -17.17 4.67 0.23
CA LEU A 134 -16.61 3.49 0.90
C LEU A 134 -17.15 2.17 0.32
#